data_AF-A0A7W0JG05-F1
#
_entry.id   AF-A0A7W0JG05-F1
#
_cell.length_a   1.000
_cell.length_b   1.000
_cell.length_c   1.000
_cell.angle_alpha   90.00
_cell.angle_beta   90.00
_cell.angle_gamma   90.00
#
_symmetry.space_group_name_H-M   'P 1'
#
loop_
_entity.id
_entity.type
_entity.pdbx_description
1 polymer ?
#
loop_
_entity_poly.entity_id
_entity_poly.type
_entity_poly.pdbx_seq_one_letter_code
_entity_poly.pdbx_strand_id
1 'polypeptide(L)'
;LGLTDGAVSLTESEDRELIFEKLSGFENIMYRYQAEFAYSLRVNGMAWDQAAGGVNPSAAAVATSANWLNVTSDTKNLPGIRIRSRAA
;
A
#
# COMPACT_ATOMS: atom_id res chain seq x y z
N LEU A 1 -3.83 -6.76 -21.75
CA LEU A 1 -2.91 -7.73 -21.11
C LEU A 1 -1.90 -6.93 -20.33
N GLY A 2 -1.79 -7.17 -19.02
CA GLY A 2 -1.14 -6.26 -18.08
C GLY A 2 -2.09 -5.88 -16.95
N LEU A 3 -1.67 -4.94 -16.11
CA LEU A 3 -2.49 -4.34 -15.07
C LEU A 3 -3.68 -3.62 -15.71
N THR A 4 -4.90 -3.82 -15.19
CA THR A 4 -6.10 -3.14 -15.69
C THR A 4 -6.19 -1.73 -15.13
N ASP A 5 -6.99 -0.88 -15.78
CA ASP A 5 -7.33 0.41 -15.18
C ASP A 5 -8.04 0.22 -13.83
N GLY A 6 -7.77 1.11 -12.88
CA GLY A 6 -8.29 1.03 -11.51
C GLY A 6 -7.92 -0.22 -10.72
N ALA A 7 -6.96 -1.04 -11.19
CA ALA A 7 -6.54 -2.29 -10.56
C ALA A 7 -6.10 -2.14 -9.11
N VAL A 8 -5.48 -1.01 -8.80
CA VAL A 8 -5.06 -0.62 -7.45
C VAL A 8 -5.51 0.81 -7.22
N SER A 9 -6.10 1.07 -6.06
CA SER A 9 -6.40 2.43 -5.62
C SER A 9 -5.86 2.68 -4.21
N LEU A 10 -5.33 3.88 -4.02
CA LEU A 10 -4.91 4.39 -2.73
C LEU A 10 -5.76 5.61 -2.43
N THR A 11 -6.35 5.65 -1.25
CA THR A 11 -7.17 6.79 -0.79
C THR A 11 -6.64 7.24 0.56
N GLU A 12 -6.38 8.53 0.73
CA GLU A 12 -6.13 9.11 2.05
C GLU A 12 -7.42 8.97 2.85
N SER A 13 -7.37 8.19 3.93
CA SER A 13 -8.56 7.78 4.68
C SER A 13 -8.84 8.66 5.88
N GLU A 14 -7.86 9.45 6.32
CA GLU A 14 -7.96 10.35 7.46
C GLU A 14 -7.16 11.63 7.18
N ASP A 15 -7.48 12.69 7.92
CA ASP A 15 -6.75 13.95 7.83
C ASP A 15 -5.30 13.77 8.28
N ARG A 16 -4.43 14.49 7.59
CA ARG A 16 -3.00 14.48 7.86
C ARG A 16 -2.66 15.56 8.86
N GLU A 17 -1.93 15.19 9.90
CA GLU A 17 -1.29 16.14 10.80
C GLU A 17 0.20 16.22 10.50
N LEU A 18 0.73 17.45 10.39
CA LEU A 18 2.17 17.67 10.24
C LEU A 18 2.62 18.73 11.25
N ILE A 19 3.68 18.40 11.99
CA ILE A 19 4.30 19.31 12.94
C ILE A 19 5.74 19.55 12.48
N PHE A 20 6.09 20.84 12.39
CA PHE A 20 7.43 21.31 12.12
C PHE A 20 7.91 22.15 13.31
N GLU A 21 8.96 21.68 13.97
CA GLU A 21 9.62 22.41 15.04
C GLU A 21 10.97 22.93 14.52
N LYS A 22 11.13 24.26 14.50
CA LYS A 22 12.41 24.88 14.16
C LYS A 22 13.37 24.73 15.33
N LEU A 23 14.49 24.05 15.10
CA LEU A 23 15.55 23.84 16.08
C LEU A 23 16.72 24.77 15.79
N SER A 24 17.25 25.39 16.84
CA SER A 24 18.43 26.25 16.82
C SER A 24 19.46 25.76 17.84
N GLY A 25 20.67 26.32 17.84
CA GLY A 25 21.77 25.88 18.73
C GLY A 25 22.66 24.79 18.14
N PHE A 26 22.39 24.36 16.91
CA PHE A 26 23.31 23.56 16.09
C PHE A 26 24.12 24.48 15.16
N GLU A 27 25.14 23.93 14.49
CA GLU A 27 25.92 24.66 13.49
C GLU A 27 25.03 25.29 12.41
N ASN A 28 23.95 24.59 12.05
CA ASN A 28 22.93 25.06 11.11
C ASN A 28 21.53 25.02 11.74
N ILE A 29 20.60 25.82 11.21
CA ILE A 29 19.19 25.72 11.57
C ILE A 29 18.67 24.36 11.09
N MET A 30 17.97 23.66 11.98
CA MET A 30 17.36 22.37 11.68
C MET A 30 15.84 22.46 11.84
N TYR A 31 15.12 21.53 11.23
CA TYR A 31 13.69 21.33 11.47
C TYR A 31 13.46 19.89 11.89
N ARG A 32 12.75 19.71 13.01
CA ARG A 32 12.18 18.40 13.35
C ARG A 32 10.82 18.31 12.68
N TYR A 33 10.63 17.23 11.94
CA TYR A 33 9.41 16.93 11.21
C TYR A 33 8.76 15.69 11.79
N GLN A 34 7.47 15.79 12.10
CA GLN A 34 6.63 14.67 12.52
C GLN A 34 5.33 14.76 11.72
N ALA A 35 4.82 13.61 11.30
CA ALA A 35 3.56 13.58 10.59
C ALA A 35 2.82 12.27 10.81
N GLU A 36 1.50 12.39 10.77
CA GLU A 36 0.54 11.29 10.90
C GLU A 36 -0.29 11.22 9.62
N PHE A 37 -0.48 10.01 9.10
CA PHE A 37 -1.21 9.75 7.87
C PHE A 37 -1.91 8.40 7.97
N ALA A 38 -3.08 8.29 7.33
CA ALA A 38 -3.73 7.01 7.09
C ALA A 38 -4.11 6.88 5.62
N TYR A 39 -3.83 5.71 5.05
CA TYR A 39 -4.20 5.38 3.67
C TYR A 39 -4.95 4.06 3.63
N SER A 40 -6.03 4.05 2.86
CA SER A 40 -6.73 2.83 2.46
C SER A 40 -6.24 2.37 1.10
N LEU A 41 -5.71 1.14 1.05
CA LEU A 41 -5.31 0.47 -0.19
C LEU A 41 -6.39 -0.53 -0.62
N ARG A 42 -6.74 -0.52 -1.91
CA ARG A 42 -7.64 -1.52 -2.51
C ARG A 42 -7.01 -2.11 -3.75
N VAL A 43 -7.26 -3.41 -3.95
CA VAL A 43 -6.76 -4.19 -5.09
C VAL A 43 -7.94 -4.95 -5.68
N ASN A 44 -8.24 -4.74 -6.96
CA ASN A 44 -9.45 -5.29 -7.57
C ASN A 44 -9.50 -6.82 -7.48
N GLY A 45 -10.63 -7.37 -7.04
CA GLY A 45 -10.78 -8.82 -6.93
C GLY A 45 -9.95 -9.48 -5.83
N MET A 46 -9.29 -8.70 -4.98
CA MET A 46 -8.53 -9.20 -3.84
C MET A 46 -9.06 -8.57 -2.54
N ALA A 47 -9.22 -9.38 -1.50
CA ALA A 47 -9.51 -8.93 -0.14
C ALA A 47 -8.24 -8.98 0.69
N TRP A 48 -8.04 -7.97 1.55
CA TRP A 48 -6.96 -8.00 2.54
C TRP A 48 -7.30 -8.98 3.67
N ASP A 49 -6.39 -9.90 3.96
CA ASP A 49 -6.50 -10.80 5.11
C ASP A 49 -5.93 -10.11 6.35
N GLN A 50 -6.81 -9.57 7.20
CA GLN A 50 -6.40 -8.92 8.44
C GLN A 50 -5.80 -9.89 9.47
N ALA A 51 -6.14 -11.18 9.41
CA ALA A 51 -5.58 -12.18 10.33
C ALA A 51 -4.13 -12.51 9.97
N ALA A 52 -3.80 -12.57 8.68
CA ALA A 52 -2.44 -12.82 8.22
C ALA A 52 -1.58 -11.54 8.15
N GLY A 53 -2.15 -10.45 7.63
CA GLY A 53 -1.43 -9.21 7.33
C GLY A 53 -1.51 -8.12 8.40
N GLY A 54 -2.42 -8.25 9.36
CA GLY A 54 -2.66 -7.26 10.41
C GLY A 54 -3.52 -6.07 10.00
N VAL A 55 -3.98 -5.32 11.00
CA VAL A 55 -4.85 -4.14 10.83
C VAL A 55 -4.08 -2.91 10.31
N ASN A 56 -2.85 -2.71 10.82
CA ASN A 56 -1.95 -1.64 10.40
C ASN A 56 -0.69 -2.26 9.78
N PRO A 57 -0.74 -2.63 8.49
CA PRO A 57 0.32 -3.43 7.88
C PRO A 57 1.58 -2.61 7.61
N SER A 58 2.73 -3.28 7.70
CA SER A 58 3.99 -2.75 7.17
C SER A 58 4.01 -2.85 5.64
N ALA A 59 4.88 -2.07 4.98
CA ALA A 59 5.08 -2.19 3.54
C ALA A 59 5.46 -3.62 3.10
N ALA A 60 6.21 -4.35 3.93
CA ALA A 60 6.56 -5.74 3.67
C ALA A 60 5.33 -6.68 3.75
N ALA A 61 4.41 -6.44 4.70
CA ALA A 61 3.16 -7.19 4.79
C ALA A 61 2.27 -6.93 3.56
N VAL A 62 2.17 -5.68 3.10
CA VAL A 62 1.42 -5.30 1.88
C VAL A 62 1.99 -6.00 0.64
N ALA A 63 3.32 -6.10 0.53
CA ALA A 63 4.00 -6.75 -0.59
C ALA A 63 3.91 -8.29 -0.58
N THR A 64 3.45 -8.89 0.52
CA THR A 64 3.36 -10.36 0.66
C THR A 64 2.04 -10.87 0.08
N SER A 65 2.11 -11.64 -1.01
CA SER A 65 0.92 -12.11 -1.72
C SER A 65 0.00 -13.01 -0.88
N ALA A 66 0.52 -13.70 0.13
CA ALA A 66 -0.27 -14.56 1.02
C ALA A 66 -1.27 -13.78 1.89
N ASN A 67 -1.06 -12.47 2.08
CA ASN A 67 -1.97 -11.60 2.85
C ASN A 67 -3.13 -11.06 1.99
N TRP A 68 -3.21 -11.44 0.71
CA TRP A 68 -4.26 -11.04 -0.21
C TRP A 68 -5.04 -12.26 -0.69
N LEU A 69 -6.33 -12.31 -0.38
CA LEU A 69 -7.24 -13.40 -0.76
C LEU A 69 -7.92 -13.07 -2.08
N ASN A 70 -7.85 -14.00 -3.05
CA ASN A 70 -8.63 -13.87 -4.28
C ASN A 70 -10.13 -14.06 -3.95
N VAL A 71 -10.93 -13.06 -4.27
CA VAL A 71 -12.39 -13.09 -4.08
C VAL A 71 -13.17 -13.20 -5.40
N THR A 72 -12.49 -13.48 -6.50
CA THR A 72 -13.07 -13.66 -7.84
C THR A 72 -13.20 -15.13 -8.22
N SER A 73 -14.20 -15.44 -9.04
CA SER A 73 -14.42 -16.80 -9.59
C SER A 73 -13.63 -17.08 -10.88
N ASP A 74 -13.25 -16.03 -11.62
CA ASP A 74 -12.45 -16.14 -12.84
C ASP A 74 -11.19 -15.28 -12.69
N THR A 75 -10.03 -15.87 -12.99
CA THR A 75 -8.71 -15.21 -13.00
C THR A 75 -8.68 -13.97 -13.89
N LYS A 76 -9.56 -13.86 -14.90
CA LYS A 76 -9.69 -12.66 -15.75
C LYS A 76 -10.19 -11.43 -15.00
N ASN A 77 -10.82 -11.62 -13.84
CA ASN A 77 -11.32 -10.53 -13.00
C ASN A 77 -10.30 -10.06 -11.95
N LEU A 78 -9.10 -10.65 -11.94
CA LEU A 78 -7.97 -10.17 -11.13
C LEU A 78 -7.45 -8.81 -11.63
N PRO A 79 -6.63 -8.10 -10.85
CA PRO A 79 -6.12 -6.76 -11.19
C PRO A 79 -5.34 -6.69 -12.50
N GLY A 80 -4.90 -7.82 -13.01
CA GLY A 80 -4.16 -7.90 -14.26
C GLY A 80 -3.54 -9.26 -14.49
N ILE A 81 -2.99 -9.43 -15.70
CA ILE A 81 -2.33 -10.67 -16.12
C ILE A 81 -0.85 -10.39 -16.36
N ARG A 82 0.01 -11.15 -15.68
CA ARG A 82 1.45 -11.19 -15.94
C ARG A 82 1.78 -12.45 -16.74
N ILE A 83 2.29 -12.27 -17.96
CA ILE A 83 2.85 -13.37 -18.74
C ILE A 83 4.29 -13.60 -18.27
N ARG A 84 4.65 -14.85 -18.01
CA ARG A 84 6.04 -15.25 -17.78
C ARG A 84 6.53 -16.00 -19.01
N SER A 85 7.71 -15.67 -19.51
CA SER A 85 8.36 -16.57 -20.47
C SER A 85 8.62 -17.90 -19.76
N ARG A 86 8.49 -18.99 -20.51
CA ARG A 86 8.91 -20.29 -20.02
C ARG A 86 10.44 -20.23 -19.92
N ALA A 87 10.99 -20.43 -18.72
CA ALA A 87 12.43 -20.66 -18.59
C ALA A 87 12.78 -21.89 -19.43
N ALA A 88 13.90 -21.83 -20.17
CA ALA A 88 14.42 -22.95 -20.94
C ALA A 88 14.73 -24.14 -20.01
#